data_AF-A0A7C0X034-F1
#
_entry.id   AF-A0A7C0X034-F1
#
_cell.length_a   1.000
_cell.length_b   1.000
_cell.length_c   1.000
_cell.angle_alpha   90.00
_cell.angle_beta   90.00
_cell.angle_gamma   90.00
#
_symmetry.space_group_name_H-M   'P 1'
#
loop_
_entity.id
_entity.type
_entity.pdbx_description
1 polymer ?
#
loop_
_entity_poly.entity_id
_entity_poly.type
_entity_poly.pdbx_seq_one_letter_code
_entity_poly.pdbx_strand_id
1 'polypeptide(L)'
;IELLRGTFKASYHSFKLLLNANNKALEIMTELEEALRGSHPFGMSFVRSRITAISTNVFKIIKHLDELAPHKYEKLFPRFREIQQRIHTLIGHGPSPKEGPLVASLEEVVMGMVDLVGPKAASLGEIRKKLGFRIPDGFVITASGYYLFMLHSDLETEIQRRIQAAGARDLDQLYALSASIQQLIINAPLPARLEGEIQRHYSILESKEGKDVHVAMRSSATAEDLPSITFAGQYRSELNVSPENIFQAYKEIVASKYSLQAMAYRFNRGIRDEDVAMCVICMPMVDSVSGGVIYSKNPAGQDTVVINSVWGLPKAVVDGSTPSDLFVILKDEPIRILCKEIARKDHKFVPHPQEGIVRMELTEEEASRPSLTEEKALELTKIALRLENYYGTPQDIEWAIDSKGSIILLQCRPLQQVKAREEEGIEPKEMRSPIIFKGGMTASPGAAAGPVFKVKKNIDMLQFPDGAVLVVAQALPAWAPLLSRAAAVVAEHGGITGHLATVAREFGVPALFGITNAMEMLKDQDMITVDADNRRVLKGMVEELIKPREPLSNIMEGSHIYECLKNAAQFIIPLNLLDPDAPEFSPKYCRTFHDITRFCHEKA
;
A
#
# COMPACT_ATOMS: atom_id res chain seq x y z
N ILE A 1 -13.36 64.28 -24.52
CA ILE A 1 -13.96 63.10 -25.22
C ILE A 1 -12.93 61.97 -25.37
N GLU A 2 -11.71 62.23 -25.86
CA GLU A 2 -10.65 61.20 -25.96
C GLU A 2 -10.24 60.62 -24.59
N LEU A 3 -10.14 61.45 -23.54
CA LEU A 3 -9.86 60.99 -22.18
C LEU A 3 -10.94 60.05 -21.61
N LEU A 4 -12.21 60.32 -21.94
CA LEU A 4 -13.39 59.51 -21.59
C LEU A 4 -13.42 58.19 -22.38
N ARG A 5 -13.01 58.21 -23.66
CA ARG A 5 -12.86 56.99 -24.46
C ARG A 5 -11.70 56.12 -23.98
N GLY A 6 -10.60 56.72 -23.54
CA GLY A 6 -9.45 56.03 -22.98
C GLY A 6 -9.78 55.34 -21.65
N THR A 7 -10.44 56.04 -20.74
CA THR A 7 -10.89 55.50 -19.44
C THR A 7 -11.96 54.41 -19.59
N PHE A 8 -12.91 54.57 -20.50
CA PHE A 8 -13.90 53.52 -20.82
C PHE A 8 -13.23 52.27 -21.41
N LYS A 9 -12.28 52.43 -22.34
CA LYS A 9 -11.54 51.30 -22.94
C LYS A 9 -10.69 50.55 -21.91
N ALA A 10 -10.06 51.27 -20.97
CA ALA A 10 -9.31 50.68 -19.88
C ALA A 10 -10.22 49.90 -18.91
N SER A 11 -11.34 50.51 -18.51
CA SER A 11 -12.33 49.86 -17.61
C SER A 11 -12.90 48.59 -18.26
N TYR A 12 -13.30 48.67 -19.53
CA TYR A 12 -13.79 47.50 -20.26
C TYR A 12 -12.74 46.38 -20.40
N HIS A 13 -11.45 46.74 -20.51
CA HIS A 13 -10.37 45.78 -20.52
C HIS A 13 -10.20 45.09 -19.15
N SER A 14 -10.16 45.84 -18.06
CA SER A 14 -10.09 45.29 -16.70
C SER A 14 -11.29 44.39 -16.37
N PHE A 15 -12.50 44.76 -16.80
CA PHE A 15 -13.69 43.91 -16.67
C PHE A 15 -13.54 42.56 -17.40
N LYS A 16 -13.02 42.56 -18.64
CA LYS A 16 -12.74 41.30 -19.36
C LYS A 16 -11.70 40.41 -18.65
N LEU A 17 -10.65 41.02 -18.11
CA LEU A 17 -9.62 40.29 -17.37
C LEU A 17 -10.18 39.70 -16.07
N LEU A 18 -11.06 40.43 -15.39
CA LEU A 18 -11.79 39.96 -14.22
C LEU A 18 -12.64 38.72 -14.57
N LEU A 19 -13.45 38.78 -15.63
CA LEU A 19 -14.28 37.64 -16.05
C LEU A 19 -13.45 36.40 -16.42
N ASN A 20 -12.30 36.58 -17.10
CA ASN A 20 -11.41 35.46 -17.43
C ASN A 20 -10.82 34.83 -16.16
N ALA A 21 -10.37 35.63 -15.20
CA ALA A 21 -9.87 35.13 -13.92
C ALA A 21 -10.97 34.45 -13.10
N ASN A 22 -12.20 34.98 -13.14
CA ASN A 22 -13.40 34.39 -12.52
C ASN A 22 -13.70 32.98 -13.06
N ASN A 23 -13.78 32.84 -14.39
CA ASN A 23 -14.07 31.55 -15.01
C ASN A 23 -13.01 30.50 -14.68
N LYS A 24 -11.72 30.88 -14.75
CA LYS A 24 -10.61 30.01 -14.34
C LYS A 24 -10.68 29.62 -12.86
N ALA A 25 -11.11 30.52 -12.00
CA ALA A 25 -11.28 30.22 -10.58
C ALA A 25 -12.39 29.16 -10.37
N LEU A 26 -13.53 29.32 -11.06
CA LEU A 26 -14.63 28.35 -11.01
C LEU A 26 -14.24 26.99 -11.59
N GLU A 27 -13.51 26.95 -12.72
CA GLU A 27 -12.97 25.71 -13.29
C GLU A 27 -12.08 24.96 -12.29
N ILE A 28 -11.17 25.66 -11.61
CA ILE A 28 -10.30 25.04 -10.59
C ILE A 28 -11.13 24.56 -9.39
N MET A 29 -12.18 25.26 -8.97
CA MET A 29 -13.06 24.78 -7.89
C MET A 29 -13.74 23.47 -8.27
N THR A 30 -14.25 23.35 -9.50
CA THR A 30 -14.83 22.10 -10.03
C THR A 30 -13.81 20.96 -10.02
N GLU A 31 -12.57 21.20 -10.47
CA GLU A 31 -11.50 20.18 -10.41
C GLU A 31 -11.21 19.71 -8.98
N LEU A 32 -11.24 20.62 -7.99
CA LEU A 32 -11.05 20.27 -6.58
C LEU A 32 -12.23 19.46 -6.02
N GLU A 33 -13.47 19.78 -6.42
CA GLU A 33 -14.64 18.99 -6.04
C GLU A 33 -14.60 17.58 -6.63
N GLU A 34 -14.26 17.44 -7.92
CA GLU A 34 -14.13 16.15 -8.58
C GLU A 34 -13.05 15.28 -7.92
N ALA A 35 -11.92 15.87 -7.54
CA ALA A 35 -10.88 15.18 -6.78
C ALA A 35 -11.41 14.70 -5.41
N LEU A 36 -12.18 15.52 -4.70
CA LEU A 36 -12.78 15.14 -3.41
C LEU A 36 -13.82 14.02 -3.52
N ARG A 37 -14.51 13.92 -4.67
CA ARG A 37 -15.44 12.82 -4.98
C ARG A 37 -14.74 11.48 -5.26
N GLY A 38 -13.41 11.49 -5.42
CA GLY A 38 -12.63 10.26 -5.61
C GLY A 38 -12.60 9.76 -7.04
N SER A 39 -12.86 10.62 -8.03
CA SER A 39 -12.89 10.25 -9.45
C SER A 39 -11.57 9.64 -9.93
N HIS A 40 -10.44 10.16 -9.44
CA HIS A 40 -9.10 9.67 -9.75
C HIS A 40 -8.15 9.98 -8.58
N PRO A 41 -7.10 9.15 -8.35
CA PRO A 41 -6.07 9.47 -7.37
C PRO A 41 -5.28 10.74 -7.71
N PHE A 42 -4.87 11.49 -6.69
CA PHE A 42 -4.09 12.74 -6.86
C PHE A 42 -2.98 12.88 -5.81
N GLY A 43 -1.95 13.65 -6.14
CA GLY A 43 -0.80 13.90 -5.25
C GLY A 43 -0.74 15.32 -4.70
N MET A 44 0.20 15.57 -3.77
CA MET A 44 0.44 16.93 -3.24
C MET A 44 0.85 17.95 -4.30
N SER A 45 1.48 17.52 -5.39
CA SER A 45 1.81 18.41 -6.52
C SER A 45 0.55 18.97 -7.18
N PHE A 46 -0.49 18.14 -7.37
CA PHE A 46 -1.80 18.58 -7.83
C PHE A 46 -2.42 19.55 -6.84
N VAL A 47 -2.50 19.18 -5.56
CA VAL A 47 -3.07 20.02 -4.49
C VAL A 47 -2.39 21.40 -4.45
N ARG A 48 -1.05 21.44 -4.38
CA ARG A 48 -0.27 22.69 -4.35
C ARG A 48 -0.44 23.51 -5.63
N SER A 49 -0.43 22.86 -6.79
CA SER A 49 -0.62 23.53 -8.09
C SER A 49 -1.98 24.22 -8.18
N ARG A 50 -3.07 23.49 -7.87
CA ARG A 50 -4.44 24.04 -7.92
C ARG A 50 -4.63 25.15 -6.89
N ILE A 51 -4.08 25.01 -5.68
CA ILE A 51 -4.19 26.02 -4.63
C ILE A 51 -3.41 27.29 -4.97
N THR A 52 -2.25 27.15 -5.61
CA THR A 52 -1.50 28.31 -6.13
C THR A 52 -2.27 29.00 -7.25
N ALA A 53 -2.84 28.21 -8.17
CA ALA A 53 -3.59 28.70 -9.32
C ALA A 53 -4.88 29.44 -8.89
N ILE A 54 -5.67 28.88 -7.95
CA ILE A 54 -6.87 29.53 -7.44
C ILE A 54 -6.52 30.84 -6.71
N SER A 55 -5.49 30.82 -5.84
CA SER A 55 -5.04 32.02 -5.12
C SER A 55 -4.63 33.13 -6.10
N THR A 56 -3.92 32.77 -7.17
CA THR A 56 -3.50 33.70 -8.22
C THR A 56 -4.70 34.31 -8.95
N ASN A 57 -5.69 33.50 -9.34
CA ASN A 57 -6.86 34.00 -10.05
C ASN A 57 -7.74 34.87 -9.15
N VAL A 58 -7.95 34.49 -7.89
CA VAL A 58 -8.71 35.30 -6.91
C VAL A 58 -8.02 36.65 -6.66
N PHE A 59 -6.70 36.67 -6.53
CA PHE A 59 -5.95 37.92 -6.43
C PHE A 59 -6.12 38.81 -7.67
N LYS A 60 -6.08 38.23 -8.88
CA LYS A 60 -6.34 38.96 -10.13
C LYS A 60 -7.75 39.54 -10.18
N ILE A 61 -8.76 38.79 -9.72
CA ILE A 61 -10.15 39.26 -9.64
C ILE A 61 -10.22 40.52 -8.76
N ILE A 62 -9.63 40.48 -7.55
CA ILE A 62 -9.59 41.64 -6.63
C ILE A 62 -8.87 42.82 -7.28
N LYS A 63 -7.70 42.57 -7.88
CA LYS A 63 -6.90 43.61 -8.54
C LYS A 63 -7.67 44.30 -9.66
N HIS A 64 -8.33 43.55 -10.54
CA HIS A 64 -9.08 44.13 -11.65
C HIS A 64 -10.37 44.82 -11.19
N LEU A 65 -10.98 44.39 -10.08
CA LEU A 65 -12.09 45.11 -9.46
C LEU A 65 -11.63 46.47 -8.89
N ASP A 66 -10.45 46.51 -8.26
CA ASP A 66 -9.87 47.77 -7.76
C ASP A 66 -9.50 48.71 -8.92
N GLU A 67 -9.05 48.20 -10.07
CA GLU A 67 -8.87 49.02 -11.28
C GLU A 67 -10.20 49.61 -11.82
N LEU A 68 -11.32 48.88 -11.67
CA LEU A 68 -12.66 49.34 -12.06
C LEU A 68 -13.25 50.35 -11.07
N ALA A 69 -13.01 50.13 -9.77
CA ALA A 69 -13.54 50.95 -8.68
C ALA A 69 -12.43 51.22 -7.64
N PRO A 70 -11.51 52.16 -7.92
CA PRO A 70 -10.32 52.40 -7.11
C PRO A 70 -10.67 52.65 -5.64
N HIS A 71 -10.02 51.91 -4.75
CA HIS A 71 -10.10 52.06 -3.30
C HIS A 71 -11.49 51.79 -2.68
N LYS A 72 -12.49 51.39 -3.48
CA LYS A 72 -13.86 51.18 -2.99
C LYS A 72 -13.99 49.91 -2.15
N TYR A 73 -13.20 48.88 -2.46
CA TYR A 73 -13.29 47.55 -1.84
C TYR A 73 -11.95 47.05 -1.26
N GLU A 74 -11.07 47.96 -0.80
CA GLU A 74 -9.72 47.63 -0.33
C GLU A 74 -9.65 46.52 0.74
N LYS A 75 -10.73 46.37 1.54
CA LYS A 75 -10.86 45.33 2.56
C LYS A 75 -10.78 43.90 1.99
N LEU A 76 -10.93 43.71 0.68
CA LEU A 76 -10.75 42.43 0.01
C LEU A 76 -9.30 41.92 0.08
N PHE A 77 -8.29 42.79 -0.04
CA PHE A 77 -6.88 42.39 0.01
C PHE A 77 -6.46 41.77 1.36
N PRO A 78 -6.70 42.41 2.53
CA PRO A 78 -6.38 41.79 3.81
C PRO A 78 -7.21 40.52 4.06
N ARG A 79 -8.48 40.50 3.61
CA ARG A 79 -9.33 39.31 3.75
C ARG A 79 -8.83 38.13 2.92
N PHE A 80 -8.42 38.38 1.68
CA PHE A 80 -7.77 37.40 0.82
C PHE A 80 -6.50 36.83 1.48
N ARG A 81 -5.63 37.70 2.01
CA ARG A 81 -4.40 37.26 2.71
C ARG A 81 -4.69 36.36 3.90
N GLU A 82 -5.70 36.68 4.69
CA GLU A 82 -6.10 35.86 5.85
C GLU A 82 -6.55 34.45 5.42
N ILE A 83 -7.40 34.35 4.39
CA ILE A 83 -7.87 33.07 3.84
C ILE A 83 -6.68 32.29 3.24
N GLN A 84 -5.84 32.95 2.45
CA GLN A 84 -4.65 32.36 1.84
C GLN A 84 -3.68 31.79 2.88
N GLN A 85 -3.44 32.52 3.97
CA GLN A 85 -2.54 32.09 5.04
C GLN A 85 -3.07 30.83 5.74
N ARG A 86 -4.37 30.76 6.04
CA ARG A 86 -5.00 29.56 6.61
C ARG A 86 -4.84 28.35 5.69
N ILE A 87 -5.09 28.53 4.39
CA ILE A 87 -4.91 27.48 3.39
C ILE A 87 -3.45 26.99 3.36
N HIS A 88 -2.48 27.91 3.32
CA HIS A 88 -1.06 27.54 3.31
C HIS A 88 -0.62 26.73 4.54
N THR A 89 -1.11 27.08 5.73
CA THR A 89 -0.80 26.33 6.97
C THR A 89 -1.29 24.88 6.90
N LEU A 90 -2.42 24.61 6.24
CA LEU A 90 -2.99 23.27 6.10
C LEU A 90 -2.23 22.36 5.12
N ILE A 91 -1.41 22.93 4.24
CA ILE A 91 -0.70 22.22 3.16
C ILE A 91 0.81 22.12 3.47
N GLY A 92 1.31 22.97 4.37
CA GLY A 92 2.74 23.20 4.60
C GLY A 92 3.46 22.22 5.52
N HIS A 93 2.78 21.24 6.13
CA HIS A 93 3.42 20.33 7.09
C HIS A 93 3.79 18.99 6.42
N GLY A 94 5.06 18.81 6.09
CA GLY A 94 5.67 17.48 5.96
C GLY A 94 5.88 16.87 7.35
N PRO A 95 5.98 15.54 7.48
CA PRO A 95 6.29 14.92 8.77
C PRO A 95 7.64 15.44 9.27
N SER A 96 7.70 15.80 10.55
CA SER A 96 8.97 16.17 11.20
C SER A 96 9.88 14.95 11.28
N PRO A 97 11.20 15.08 11.06
CA PRO A 97 12.16 14.01 11.33
C PRO A 97 11.92 13.45 12.73
N LYS A 98 11.72 12.13 12.84
CA LYS A 98 11.50 11.49 14.13
C LYS A 98 12.82 11.54 14.92
N GLU A 99 12.79 12.14 16.10
CA GLU A 99 13.92 12.11 17.03
C GLU A 99 14.10 10.69 17.59
N GLY A 100 15.33 10.19 17.61
CA GLY A 100 15.62 8.84 18.08
C GLY A 100 17.01 8.33 17.66
N PRO A 101 17.41 7.14 18.16
CA PRO A 101 18.61 6.46 17.70
C PRO A 101 18.51 6.09 16.22
N LEU A 102 19.62 6.13 15.49
CA LEU A 102 19.68 5.74 14.07
C LEU A 102 19.51 4.22 13.88
N VAL A 103 19.98 3.46 14.87
CA VAL A 103 19.87 2.01 14.95
C VAL A 103 19.54 1.64 16.40
N ALA A 104 18.59 0.74 16.59
CA ALA A 104 18.15 0.28 17.91
C ALA A 104 18.30 -1.24 18.05
N SER A 105 18.65 -1.72 19.25
CA SER A 105 18.67 -3.16 19.55
C SER A 105 17.24 -3.72 19.55
N LEU A 106 17.02 -4.88 18.94
CA LEU A 106 15.71 -5.53 18.92
C LEU A 106 15.24 -5.92 20.34
N GLU A 107 16.17 -6.05 21.30
CA GLU A 107 15.87 -6.28 22.73
C GLU A 107 15.19 -5.09 23.40
N GLU A 108 15.47 -3.88 22.93
CA GLU A 108 14.99 -2.62 23.52
C GLU A 108 13.67 -2.16 22.88
N VAL A 109 13.34 -2.72 21.71
CA VAL A 109 12.14 -2.38 20.93
C VAL A 109 10.86 -2.85 21.63
N VAL A 110 9.83 -1.99 21.60
CA VAL A 110 8.49 -2.24 22.16
C VAL A 110 7.41 -1.66 21.24
N MET A 111 6.14 -2.03 21.45
CA MET A 111 5.03 -1.51 20.64
C MET A 111 4.89 0.02 20.65
N GLY A 112 5.31 0.70 21.72
CA GLY A 112 5.30 2.17 21.77
C GLY A 112 6.24 2.85 20.77
N MET A 113 7.16 2.09 20.14
CA MET A 113 8.16 2.61 19.20
C MET A 113 7.81 2.32 17.73
N VAL A 114 6.57 1.92 17.41
CA VAL A 114 6.13 1.59 16.03
C VAL A 114 6.49 2.70 15.03
N ASP A 115 6.31 3.97 15.39
CA ASP A 115 6.65 5.11 14.53
C ASP A 115 8.15 5.21 14.20
N LEU A 116 9.01 4.64 15.03
CA LEU A 116 10.47 4.71 14.91
C LEU A 116 11.06 3.45 14.26
N VAL A 117 10.48 2.28 14.49
CA VAL A 117 11.05 0.99 14.07
C VAL A 117 10.17 0.23 13.06
N GLY A 118 8.97 0.73 12.81
CA GLY A 118 7.94 0.07 12.03
C GLY A 118 7.23 -1.04 12.80
N PRO A 119 6.08 -1.50 12.27
CA PRO A 119 5.17 -2.41 12.97
C PRO A 119 5.75 -3.80 13.18
N LYS A 120 6.47 -4.36 12.20
CA LYS A 120 7.04 -5.72 12.31
C LYS A 120 8.09 -5.79 13.40
N ALA A 121 9.00 -4.82 13.43
CA ALA A 121 10.05 -4.75 14.44
C ALA A 121 9.45 -4.57 15.85
N ALA A 122 8.47 -3.67 15.97
CA ALA A 122 7.78 -3.40 17.21
C ALA A 122 7.05 -4.65 17.75
N SER A 123 6.36 -5.39 16.87
CA SER A 123 5.69 -6.65 17.20
C SER A 123 6.66 -7.71 17.72
N LEU A 124 7.81 -7.88 17.05
CA LEU A 124 8.84 -8.84 17.48
C LEU A 124 9.43 -8.49 18.86
N GLY A 125 9.78 -7.21 19.08
CA GLY A 125 10.28 -6.74 20.37
C GLY A 125 9.27 -6.93 21.51
N GLU A 126 7.99 -6.63 21.24
CA GLU A 126 6.90 -6.83 22.19
C GLU A 126 6.71 -8.30 22.57
N ILE A 127 6.70 -9.19 21.57
CA ILE A 127 6.54 -10.64 21.76
C ILE A 127 7.67 -11.18 22.66
N ARG A 128 8.91 -10.78 22.37
CA ARG A 128 10.07 -11.17 23.19
C ARG A 128 9.91 -10.68 24.63
N LYS A 129 9.60 -9.39 24.82
CA LYS A 129 9.59 -8.74 26.14
C LYS A 129 8.41 -9.14 27.02
N LYS A 130 7.23 -9.32 26.44
CA LYS A 130 5.97 -9.54 27.19
C LYS A 130 5.54 -10.99 27.26
N LEU A 131 5.78 -11.76 26.21
CA LEU A 131 5.32 -13.15 26.11
C LEU A 131 6.45 -14.16 26.34
N GLY A 132 7.71 -13.73 26.21
CA GLY A 132 8.89 -14.56 26.42
C GLY A 132 9.11 -15.60 25.32
N PHE A 133 8.50 -15.42 24.15
CA PHE A 133 8.74 -16.30 23.01
C PHE A 133 10.10 -16.02 22.37
N ARG A 134 10.68 -17.05 21.75
CA ARG A 134 11.99 -16.97 21.11
C ARG A 134 11.89 -16.22 19.80
N ILE A 135 12.56 -15.06 19.77
CA ILE A 135 12.81 -14.23 18.61
C ILE A 135 14.33 -14.19 18.42
N PRO A 136 14.84 -14.23 17.17
CA PRO A 136 16.28 -14.02 16.94
C PRO A 136 16.77 -12.71 17.58
N ASP A 137 18.04 -12.69 18.00
CA ASP A 137 18.70 -11.43 18.32
C ASP A 137 18.80 -10.54 17.09
N GLY A 138 19.13 -9.26 17.26
CA GLY A 138 19.24 -8.37 16.12
C GLY A 138 19.10 -6.91 16.46
N PHE A 139 18.99 -6.10 15.42
CA PHE A 139 18.83 -4.67 15.51
C PHE A 139 17.94 -4.15 14.39
N VAL A 140 17.50 -2.90 14.50
CA VAL A 140 16.64 -2.24 13.54
C VAL A 140 17.27 -0.92 13.13
N ILE A 141 17.47 -0.73 11.83
CA ILE A 141 17.77 0.58 11.25
C ILE A 141 16.45 1.36 11.25
N THR A 142 16.42 2.44 12.03
CA THR A 142 15.18 3.14 12.41
C THR A 142 14.73 4.15 11.34
N ALA A 143 13.54 4.71 11.51
CA ALA A 143 13.05 5.85 10.74
C ALA A 143 14.03 7.04 10.82
N SER A 144 14.65 7.30 11.97
CA SER A 144 15.68 8.34 12.10
C SER A 144 16.91 8.04 11.25
N GLY A 145 17.35 6.77 11.20
CA GLY A 145 18.40 6.31 10.31
C GLY A 145 18.05 6.48 8.83
N TYR A 146 16.83 6.09 8.45
CA TYR A 146 16.26 6.28 7.12
C TYR A 146 16.26 7.76 6.71
N TYR A 147 15.68 8.66 7.52
CA TYR A 147 15.62 10.08 7.19
C TYR A 147 17.02 10.71 7.09
N LEU A 148 17.97 10.31 7.95
CA LEU A 148 19.35 10.79 7.83
C LEU A 148 19.97 10.39 6.48
N PHE A 149 19.69 9.19 5.98
CA PHE A 149 20.13 8.75 4.65
C PHE A 149 19.44 9.53 3.53
N MET A 150 18.11 9.71 3.61
CA MET A 150 17.34 10.42 2.58
C MET A 150 17.67 11.91 2.47
N LEU A 151 18.02 12.55 3.59
CA LEU A 151 18.45 13.96 3.61
C LEU A 151 19.90 14.14 3.15
N HIS A 152 20.69 13.06 3.12
CA HIS A 152 22.08 13.12 2.69
C HIS A 152 22.18 13.23 1.17
N SER A 153 23.09 14.08 0.69
CA SER A 153 23.30 14.31 -0.75
C SER A 153 22.04 14.73 -1.52
N ASP A 154 21.11 15.42 -0.86
CA ASP A 154 19.85 15.91 -1.43
C ASP A 154 18.99 14.81 -2.10
N LEU A 155 19.12 13.55 -1.65
CA LEU A 155 18.47 12.40 -2.25
C LEU A 155 16.94 12.55 -2.27
N GLU A 156 16.34 12.96 -1.15
CA GLU A 156 14.91 13.23 -1.05
C GLU A 156 14.44 14.30 -2.04
N THR A 157 15.15 15.44 -2.12
CA THR A 157 14.84 16.54 -3.02
C THR A 157 14.85 16.09 -4.49
N GLU A 158 15.87 15.33 -4.88
CA GLU A 158 15.99 14.83 -6.25
C GLU A 158 14.89 13.80 -6.59
N ILE A 159 14.53 12.93 -5.64
CA ILE A 159 13.42 11.97 -5.80
C ILE A 159 12.09 12.72 -5.99
N GLN A 160 11.81 13.71 -5.14
CA GLN A 160 10.59 14.52 -5.24
C GLN A 160 10.52 15.25 -6.58
N ARG A 161 11.64 15.80 -7.06
CA ARG A 161 11.72 16.46 -8.37
C ARG A 161 11.38 15.49 -9.51
N ARG A 162 11.89 14.25 -9.48
CA ARG A 162 11.60 13.22 -10.49
C ARG A 162 10.14 12.79 -10.46
N ILE A 163 9.57 12.57 -9.27
CA ILE A 163 8.15 12.23 -9.10
C ILE A 163 7.26 13.35 -9.66
N GLN A 164 7.60 14.61 -9.37
CA GLN A 164 6.85 15.76 -9.87
C GLN A 164 6.92 15.90 -11.40
N ALA A 165 8.10 15.66 -11.99
CA ALA A 165 8.33 15.78 -13.43
C ALA A 165 7.62 14.69 -14.24
N ALA A 166 7.53 13.46 -13.70
CA ALA A 166 6.89 12.35 -14.40
C ALA A 166 5.39 12.57 -14.60
N GLY A 167 4.68 13.12 -13.61
CA GLY A 167 3.22 13.28 -13.69
C GLY A 167 2.53 11.91 -13.71
N ALA A 168 2.07 11.43 -12.55
CA ALA A 168 1.59 10.06 -12.33
C ALA A 168 0.28 9.71 -13.09
N ARG A 169 0.32 9.53 -14.40
CA ARG A 169 -0.87 9.19 -15.22
C ARG A 169 -0.70 7.97 -16.13
N ASP A 170 0.51 7.48 -16.37
CA ASP A 170 0.76 6.31 -17.23
C ASP A 170 1.77 5.33 -16.58
N LEU A 171 1.53 4.03 -16.76
CA LEU A 171 2.37 2.93 -16.24
C LEU A 171 3.77 2.94 -16.86
N ASP A 172 3.91 3.34 -18.13
CA ASP A 172 5.21 3.43 -18.80
C ASP A 172 6.14 4.45 -18.10
N GLN A 173 5.59 5.63 -17.80
CA GLN A 173 6.32 6.69 -17.11
C GLN A 173 6.64 6.27 -15.67
N LEU A 174 5.72 5.56 -15.02
CA LEU A 174 5.92 5.04 -13.67
C LEU A 174 7.02 3.97 -13.61
N TYR A 175 7.12 3.11 -14.62
CA TYR A 175 8.18 2.10 -14.73
C TYR A 175 9.57 2.76 -14.84
N ALA A 176 9.72 3.72 -15.78
CA ALA A 176 10.97 4.44 -15.96
C ALA A 176 11.36 5.25 -14.70
N LEU A 177 10.37 5.90 -14.07
CA LEU A 177 10.54 6.63 -12.82
C LEU A 177 11.00 5.71 -11.68
N SER A 178 10.36 4.56 -11.51
CA SER A 178 10.70 3.56 -10.50
C SER A 178 12.16 3.11 -10.63
N ALA A 179 12.57 2.64 -11.81
CA ALA A 179 13.94 2.20 -12.04
C ALA A 179 14.97 3.32 -11.80
N SER A 180 14.65 4.53 -12.25
CA SER A 180 15.50 5.72 -12.10
C SER A 180 15.72 6.10 -10.63
N ILE A 181 14.67 6.07 -9.80
CA ILE A 181 14.76 6.36 -8.36
C ILE A 181 15.50 5.24 -7.63
N GLN A 182 15.21 3.98 -7.94
CA GLN A 182 15.88 2.84 -7.31
C GLN A 182 17.39 2.90 -7.51
N GLN A 183 17.84 3.16 -8.74
CA GLN A 183 19.26 3.32 -9.05
C GLN A 183 19.88 4.53 -8.34
N LEU A 184 19.14 5.63 -8.20
CA LEU A 184 19.61 6.80 -7.46
C LEU A 184 19.91 6.45 -6.00
N ILE A 185 19.00 5.71 -5.33
CA ILE A 185 19.16 5.27 -3.94
C ILE A 185 20.30 4.28 -3.79
N ILE A 186 20.39 3.28 -4.68
CA ILE A 186 21.42 2.24 -4.63
C ILE A 186 22.82 2.86 -4.77
N ASN A 187 22.98 3.88 -5.62
CA ASN A 187 24.26 4.53 -5.85
C ASN A 187 24.58 5.65 -4.84
N ALA A 188 23.62 6.05 -4.00
CA ALA A 188 23.84 7.10 -3.01
C ALA A 188 24.80 6.62 -1.89
N PRO A 189 25.76 7.45 -1.46
CA PRO A 189 26.62 7.11 -0.33
C PRO A 189 25.83 7.12 0.98
N LEU A 190 26.16 6.21 1.89
CA LEU A 190 25.61 6.24 3.24
C LEU A 190 26.31 7.33 4.07
N PRO A 191 25.58 8.05 4.95
CA PRO A 191 26.21 8.93 5.92
C PRO A 191 27.13 8.14 6.87
N ALA A 192 28.37 8.59 7.06
CA ALA A 192 29.36 7.91 7.91
C ALA A 192 28.85 7.61 9.33
N ARG A 193 28.00 8.49 9.87
CA ARG A 193 27.35 8.29 11.18
C ARG A 193 26.40 7.10 11.19
N LEU A 194 25.61 6.92 10.12
CA LEU A 194 24.69 5.78 10.00
C LEU A 194 25.47 4.48 9.79
N GLU A 195 26.47 4.50 8.91
CA GLU A 195 27.36 3.37 8.65
C GLU A 195 28.03 2.86 9.94
N GLY A 196 28.58 3.78 10.75
CA GLY A 196 29.19 3.45 12.04
C GLY A 196 28.21 2.82 13.03
N GLU A 197 26.96 3.30 13.13
CA GLU A 197 25.96 2.71 14.02
C GLU A 197 25.50 1.32 13.56
N ILE A 198 25.37 1.10 12.25
CA ILE A 198 25.06 -0.23 11.69
C ILE A 198 26.19 -1.20 12.00
N GLN A 199 27.45 -0.81 11.73
CA GLN A 199 28.62 -1.64 11.98
C GLN A 199 28.75 -1.99 13.47
N ARG A 200 28.51 -1.01 14.37
CA ARG A 200 28.55 -1.22 15.81
C ARG A 200 27.55 -2.28 16.25
N HIS A 201 26.31 -2.21 15.80
CA HIS A 201 25.29 -3.21 16.16
C HIS A 201 25.54 -4.58 15.50
N TYR A 202 26.09 -4.59 14.29
CA TYR A 202 26.53 -5.83 13.66
C TYR A 202 27.63 -6.53 14.48
N SER A 203 28.65 -5.81 14.93
CA SER A 203 29.71 -6.39 15.78
C SER A 203 29.19 -6.89 17.13
N ILE A 204 28.16 -6.27 17.70
CA ILE A 204 27.47 -6.78 18.90
C ILE A 204 26.76 -8.10 18.57
N LEU A 205 26.06 -8.18 17.43
CA LEU A 205 25.40 -9.41 17.00
C LEU A 205 26.41 -10.54 16.73
N GLU A 206 27.51 -10.23 16.03
CA GLU A 206 28.61 -11.16 15.76
C GLU A 206 29.22 -11.73 17.04
N SER A 207 29.36 -10.90 18.10
CA SER A 207 29.87 -11.36 19.39
C SER A 207 28.96 -12.38 20.10
N LYS A 208 27.66 -12.39 19.78
CA LYS A 208 26.65 -13.29 20.36
C LYS A 208 26.48 -14.58 19.53
N GLU A 209 26.41 -14.44 18.20
CA GLU A 209 26.07 -15.53 17.28
C GLU A 209 27.29 -16.23 16.69
N GLY A 210 28.46 -15.59 16.71
CA GLY A 210 29.70 -16.08 16.12
C GLY A 210 30.17 -15.21 14.96
N LYS A 211 31.46 -15.40 14.62
CA LYS A 211 32.15 -14.63 13.58
C LYS A 211 31.51 -14.82 12.20
N ASP A 212 31.48 -13.75 11.40
CA ASP A 212 31.01 -13.76 10.01
C ASP A 212 29.54 -14.24 9.87
N VAL A 213 28.72 -13.96 10.89
CA VAL A 213 27.30 -14.33 10.91
C VAL A 213 26.55 -13.67 9.74
N HIS A 214 25.83 -14.49 8.99
CA HIS A 214 24.95 -14.03 7.92
C HIS A 214 23.60 -13.63 8.48
N VAL A 215 23.00 -12.60 7.90
CA VAL A 215 21.79 -11.97 8.43
C VAL A 215 20.64 -11.99 7.42
N ALA A 216 19.41 -12.07 7.93
CA ALA A 216 18.20 -11.68 7.22
C ALA A 216 17.95 -10.18 7.45
N MET A 217 17.84 -9.42 6.37
CA MET A 217 17.45 -8.02 6.39
C MET A 217 16.04 -7.86 5.84
N ARG A 218 15.10 -7.46 6.69
CA ARG A 218 13.66 -7.43 6.39
C ARG A 218 13.12 -6.00 6.47
N SER A 219 12.31 -5.62 5.51
CA SER A 219 11.57 -4.35 5.53
C SER A 219 10.53 -4.31 6.66
N SER A 220 10.43 -3.16 7.31
CA SER A 220 9.47 -2.83 8.38
C SER A 220 9.03 -1.38 8.19
N ALA A 221 8.38 -1.06 7.07
CA ALA A 221 8.01 0.32 6.79
C ALA A 221 6.95 0.82 7.78
N THR A 222 6.99 2.09 8.19
CA THR A 222 6.11 2.65 9.24
C THR A 222 4.61 2.49 8.96
N ALA A 223 4.21 2.35 7.69
CA ALA A 223 2.84 2.18 7.25
C ALA A 223 2.50 0.75 6.76
N GLU A 224 3.39 -0.23 6.94
CA GLU A 224 3.30 -1.53 6.25
C GLU A 224 2.12 -2.41 6.67
N ASP A 225 1.77 -2.40 7.96
CA ASP A 225 0.76 -3.26 8.58
C ASP A 225 -0.36 -2.43 9.26
N LEU A 226 -0.68 -1.24 8.75
CA LEU A 226 -1.82 -0.46 9.25
C LEU A 226 -3.15 -1.13 8.84
N PRO A 227 -4.19 -1.16 9.70
CA PRO A 227 -5.45 -1.87 9.41
C PRO A 227 -6.15 -1.50 8.09
N SER A 228 -5.90 -0.30 7.57
CA SER A 228 -6.45 0.21 6.29
C SER A 228 -5.43 0.23 5.14
N ILE A 229 -4.17 -0.10 5.39
CA ILE A 229 -3.05 -0.02 4.44
C ILE A 229 -2.20 -1.27 4.61
N THR A 230 -2.41 -2.29 3.77
CA THR A 230 -1.54 -3.46 3.76
C THR A 230 -0.53 -3.34 2.62
N PHE A 231 0.71 -2.95 2.93
CA PHE A 231 1.83 -3.08 1.98
C PHE A 231 2.35 -4.53 1.89
N ALA A 232 1.63 -5.47 2.51
CA ALA A 232 2.03 -6.83 2.80
C ALA A 232 2.81 -7.52 1.66
N GLY A 233 4.13 -7.64 1.76
CA GLY A 233 4.94 -8.38 0.79
C GLY A 233 5.29 -7.62 -0.50
N GLN A 234 5.11 -6.30 -0.54
CA GLN A 234 5.58 -5.45 -1.65
C GLN A 234 7.04 -5.00 -1.49
N TYR A 235 7.53 -4.96 -0.25
CA TYR A 235 8.88 -4.53 0.06
C TYR A 235 9.85 -5.70 0.12
N ARG A 236 11.09 -5.42 -0.27
CA ARG A 236 12.13 -6.43 -0.41
C ARG A 236 12.59 -6.90 0.97
N SER A 237 12.90 -8.19 1.05
CA SER A 237 13.63 -8.79 2.17
C SER A 237 14.80 -9.56 1.58
N GLU A 238 16.00 -9.33 2.09
CA GLU A 238 17.21 -10.02 1.69
C GLU A 238 17.53 -11.08 2.74
N LEU A 239 17.69 -12.32 2.29
CA LEU A 239 18.04 -13.44 3.17
C LEU A 239 19.49 -13.85 2.92
N ASN A 240 20.16 -14.30 3.97
CA ASN A 240 21.54 -14.76 3.92
C ASN A 240 22.53 -13.70 3.40
N VAL A 241 22.40 -12.47 3.89
CA VAL A 241 23.29 -11.36 3.60
C VAL A 241 24.59 -11.52 4.38
N SER A 242 25.71 -11.50 3.69
CA SER A 242 27.04 -11.52 4.30
C SER A 242 27.43 -10.15 4.87
N PRO A 243 28.33 -10.09 5.88
CA PRO A 243 28.78 -8.83 6.49
C PRO A 243 29.17 -7.73 5.50
N GLU A 244 29.92 -8.08 4.45
CA GLU A 244 30.39 -7.15 3.43
C GLU A 244 29.26 -6.55 2.56
N ASN A 245 28.09 -7.19 2.55
CA ASN A 245 26.95 -6.79 1.73
C ASN A 245 25.84 -6.07 2.51
N ILE A 246 25.97 -5.89 3.84
CA ILE A 246 24.92 -5.28 4.69
C ILE A 246 24.50 -3.90 4.20
N PHE A 247 25.46 -3.04 3.84
CA PHE A 247 25.15 -1.69 3.37
C PHE A 247 24.45 -1.69 2.01
N GLN A 248 24.87 -2.59 1.12
CA GLN A 248 24.25 -2.74 -0.19
C GLN A 248 22.81 -3.28 -0.05
N ALA A 249 22.62 -4.32 0.76
CA ALA A 249 21.30 -4.88 1.07
C ALA A 249 20.37 -3.84 1.72
N TYR A 250 20.87 -3.02 2.66
CA TYR A 250 20.11 -1.91 3.23
C TYR A 250 19.61 -0.94 2.15
N LYS A 251 20.49 -0.47 1.26
CA LYS A 251 20.10 0.45 0.17
C LYS A 251 19.11 -0.20 -0.79
N GLU A 252 19.25 -1.49 -1.09
CA GLU A 252 18.31 -2.23 -1.93
C GLU A 252 16.93 -2.36 -1.31
N ILE A 253 16.84 -2.59 0.00
CA ILE A 253 15.58 -2.62 0.74
C ILE A 253 14.95 -1.22 0.77
N VAL A 254 15.74 -0.17 1.00
CA VAL A 254 15.27 1.22 0.90
C VAL A 254 14.77 1.54 -0.51
N ALA A 255 15.50 1.13 -1.55
CA ALA A 255 15.11 1.30 -2.94
C ALA A 255 13.81 0.55 -3.27
N SER A 256 13.54 -0.59 -2.63
CA SER A 256 12.30 -1.36 -2.84
C SER A 256 11.04 -0.56 -2.47
N LYS A 257 11.16 0.47 -1.62
CA LYS A 257 10.10 1.46 -1.37
C LYS A 257 9.57 2.07 -2.67
N TYR A 258 10.43 2.23 -3.67
CA TYR A 258 10.16 2.83 -4.98
C TYR A 258 10.03 1.78 -6.08
N SER A 259 9.69 0.54 -5.74
CA SER A 259 9.24 -0.44 -6.74
C SER A 259 7.97 0.05 -7.44
N LEU A 260 7.73 -0.40 -8.67
CA LEU A 260 6.53 -0.06 -9.44
C LEU A 260 5.26 -0.31 -8.62
N GLN A 261 5.21 -1.45 -7.92
CA GLN A 261 4.07 -1.87 -7.11
C GLN A 261 3.85 -0.92 -5.93
N ALA A 262 4.91 -0.63 -5.18
CA ALA A 262 4.84 0.23 -4.01
C ALA A 262 4.54 1.70 -4.38
N MET A 263 5.04 2.19 -5.51
CA MET A 263 4.70 3.53 -6.00
C MET A 263 3.25 3.61 -6.47
N ALA A 264 2.79 2.66 -7.28
CA ALA A 264 1.40 2.61 -7.75
C ALA A 264 0.42 2.55 -6.58
N TYR A 265 0.70 1.69 -5.58
CA TYR A 265 -0.13 1.58 -4.39
C TYR A 265 -0.22 2.90 -3.61
N ARG A 266 0.91 3.57 -3.36
CA ARG A 266 0.95 4.85 -2.63
C ARG A 266 0.22 5.96 -3.37
N PHE A 267 0.40 6.05 -4.69
CA PHE A 267 -0.32 7.04 -5.51
C PHE A 267 -1.82 6.80 -5.50
N ASN A 268 -2.27 5.55 -5.63
CA ASN A 268 -3.69 5.21 -5.60
C ASN A 268 -4.33 5.43 -4.21
N ARG A 269 -3.56 5.29 -3.13
CA ARG A 269 -4.01 5.51 -1.75
C ARG A 269 -3.83 6.94 -1.23
N GLY A 270 -3.21 7.83 -2.01
CA GLY A 270 -2.91 9.19 -1.54
C GLY A 270 -1.90 9.24 -0.39
N ILE A 271 -0.97 8.29 -0.33
CA ILE A 271 0.09 8.24 0.68
C ILE A 271 1.28 9.05 0.17
N ARG A 272 1.75 10.03 0.95
CA ARG A 272 2.93 10.80 0.55
C ARG A 272 4.19 9.96 0.68
N ASP A 273 5.18 10.25 -0.15
CA ASP A 273 6.48 9.60 -0.06
C ASP A 273 7.17 9.87 1.30
N GLU A 274 7.10 11.11 1.76
CA GLU A 274 7.68 11.59 3.02
C GLU A 274 7.08 10.94 4.29
N ASP A 275 5.83 10.47 4.22
CA ASP A 275 5.12 9.85 5.36
C ASP A 275 5.55 8.40 5.64
N VAL A 276 6.25 7.77 4.70
CA VAL A 276 6.65 6.37 4.80
C VAL A 276 8.16 6.30 5.00
N ALA A 277 8.59 5.96 6.22
CA ALA A 277 9.98 5.63 6.48
C ALA A 277 10.20 4.12 6.30
N MET A 278 11.27 3.75 5.61
CA MET A 278 11.65 2.34 5.44
C MET A 278 12.60 1.95 6.58
N CYS A 279 12.06 1.37 7.65
CA CYS A 279 12.89 0.74 8.68
C CYS A 279 13.31 -0.65 8.22
N VAL A 280 14.47 -1.12 8.69
CA VAL A 280 15.03 -2.41 8.27
C VAL A 280 15.46 -3.21 9.50
N ILE A 281 14.86 -4.38 9.69
CA ILE A 281 15.23 -5.33 10.74
C ILE A 281 16.40 -6.15 10.23
N CYS A 282 17.45 -6.27 11.03
CA CYS A 282 18.60 -7.13 10.79
C CYS A 282 18.67 -8.19 11.89
N MET A 283 18.59 -9.46 11.51
CA MET A 283 18.59 -10.59 12.44
C MET A 283 19.45 -11.73 11.87
N PRO A 284 20.05 -12.61 12.69
CA PRO A 284 20.84 -13.72 12.19
C PRO A 284 19.95 -14.68 11.40
N MET A 285 20.52 -15.31 10.37
CA MET A 285 19.83 -16.36 9.64
C MET A 285 19.61 -17.57 10.54
N VAL A 286 18.36 -18.01 10.64
CA VAL A 286 18.02 -19.26 11.32
C VAL A 286 18.35 -20.44 10.41
N ASP A 287 19.19 -21.36 10.90
CA ASP A 287 19.42 -22.66 10.28
C ASP A 287 18.20 -23.57 10.49
N SER A 288 17.17 -23.34 9.67
CA SER A 288 15.85 -23.95 9.82
C SER A 288 15.78 -25.32 9.16
N VAL A 289 15.38 -26.34 9.91
CA VAL A 289 15.03 -27.66 9.35
C VAL A 289 13.64 -27.65 8.73
N SER A 290 12.71 -26.88 9.32
CA SER A 290 11.37 -26.64 8.80
C SER A 290 10.96 -25.21 9.09
N GLY A 291 10.12 -24.65 8.23
CA GLY A 291 9.54 -23.33 8.42
C GLY A 291 8.15 -23.26 7.80
N GLY A 292 7.40 -22.24 8.19
CA GLY A 292 6.06 -22.06 7.68
C GLY A 292 5.35 -20.84 8.20
N VAL A 293 4.04 -20.85 7.99
CA VAL A 293 3.11 -19.82 8.45
C VAL A 293 2.00 -20.48 9.24
N ILE A 294 1.65 -19.91 10.38
CA ILE A 294 0.47 -20.30 11.18
C ILE A 294 -0.49 -19.12 11.27
N TYR A 295 -1.75 -19.40 10.92
CA TYR A 295 -2.86 -18.49 11.11
C TYR A 295 -3.62 -18.91 12.36
N SER A 296 -3.71 -18.02 13.34
CA SER A 296 -4.41 -18.31 14.59
C SER A 296 -5.92 -18.46 14.38
N LYS A 297 -6.47 -18.01 13.25
CA LYS A 297 -7.82 -18.32 12.79
C LYS A 297 -7.81 -18.59 11.29
N ASN A 298 -8.71 -19.43 10.80
CA ASN A 298 -8.76 -19.80 9.39
C ASN A 298 -9.09 -18.54 8.58
N PRO A 299 -8.25 -18.17 7.59
CA PRO A 299 -8.53 -17.04 6.73
C PRO A 299 -9.84 -17.16 5.94
N ALA A 300 -10.32 -18.39 5.71
CA ALA A 300 -11.61 -18.68 5.10
C ALA A 300 -12.82 -18.44 6.02
N GLY A 301 -12.60 -18.03 7.27
CA GLY A 301 -13.66 -17.66 8.23
C GLY A 301 -14.03 -18.74 9.24
N GLN A 302 -13.61 -19.99 9.05
CA GLN A 302 -13.79 -21.06 10.04
C GLN A 302 -13.02 -20.74 11.34
N ASP A 303 -13.57 -21.12 12.50
CA ASP A 303 -12.87 -20.93 13.77
C ASP A 303 -11.90 -22.07 14.08
N THR A 304 -10.94 -22.27 13.17
CA THR A 304 -9.86 -23.25 13.28
C THR A 304 -8.51 -22.58 13.13
N VAL A 305 -7.45 -23.19 13.64
CA VAL A 305 -6.06 -22.80 13.37
C VAL A 305 -5.60 -23.50 12.10
N VAL A 306 -4.84 -22.80 11.26
CA VAL A 306 -4.31 -23.34 10.00
C VAL A 306 -2.79 -23.19 9.99
N ILE A 307 -2.08 -24.28 9.78
CA ILE A 307 -0.61 -24.30 9.66
C ILE A 307 -0.23 -24.78 8.27
N ASN A 308 0.61 -24.00 7.59
CA ASN A 308 1.29 -24.43 6.38
C ASN A 308 2.78 -24.61 6.68
N SER A 309 3.38 -25.74 6.29
CA SER A 309 4.80 -26.00 6.55
C SER A 309 5.54 -26.58 5.34
N VAL A 310 6.84 -26.26 5.26
CA VAL A 310 7.78 -26.80 4.28
C VAL A 310 9.10 -27.17 4.96
N TRP A 311 9.95 -27.91 4.22
CA TRP A 311 11.33 -28.16 4.60
C TRP A 311 12.20 -26.93 4.35
N GLY A 312 13.19 -26.70 5.22
CA GLY A 312 14.08 -25.55 5.11
C GLY A 312 13.40 -24.23 5.48
N LEU A 313 13.78 -23.17 4.78
CA LEU A 313 13.31 -21.81 5.05
C LEU A 313 11.81 -21.63 4.71
N PRO A 314 11.06 -20.81 5.49
CA PRO A 314 9.63 -20.54 5.27
C PRO A 314 9.33 -19.78 3.96
N LYS A 315 10.35 -19.33 3.23
CA LYS A 315 10.26 -18.53 1.99
C LYS A 315 9.25 -19.10 0.99
N ALA A 316 9.27 -20.41 0.77
CA ALA A 316 8.39 -21.07 -0.19
C ALA A 316 6.89 -20.96 0.16
N VAL A 317 6.56 -20.95 1.46
CA VAL A 317 5.18 -20.80 1.95
C VAL A 317 4.75 -19.34 1.83
N VAL A 318 5.63 -18.41 2.20
CA VAL A 318 5.34 -16.97 2.14
C VAL A 318 5.13 -16.50 0.69
N ASP A 319 5.96 -16.98 -0.24
CA ASP A 319 5.89 -16.62 -1.66
C ASP A 319 4.85 -17.46 -2.42
N GLY A 320 4.30 -18.51 -1.80
CA GLY A 320 3.34 -19.44 -2.43
C GLY A 320 3.91 -20.19 -3.65
N SER A 321 5.22 -20.43 -3.66
CA SER A 321 5.94 -21.00 -4.81
C SER A 321 5.94 -22.53 -4.85
N THR A 322 5.63 -23.18 -3.72
CA THR A 322 5.80 -24.61 -3.53
C THR A 322 4.59 -25.17 -2.79
N PRO A 323 4.09 -26.38 -3.14
CA PRO A 323 3.12 -27.09 -2.32
C PRO A 323 3.63 -27.25 -0.88
N SER A 324 2.78 -26.99 0.10
CA SER A 324 3.10 -27.09 1.53
C SER A 324 2.22 -28.11 2.22
N ASP A 325 2.69 -28.66 3.34
CA ASP A 325 1.86 -29.46 4.22
C ASP A 325 0.81 -28.56 4.88
N LEU A 326 -0.39 -29.07 5.08
CA LEU A 326 -1.52 -28.36 5.67
C LEU A 326 -2.00 -29.10 6.92
N PHE A 327 -2.07 -28.38 8.03
CA PHE A 327 -2.70 -28.83 9.27
C PHE A 327 -3.86 -27.91 9.61
N VAL A 328 -5.05 -28.47 9.80
CA VAL A 328 -6.23 -27.75 10.29
C VAL A 328 -6.56 -28.25 11.69
N ILE A 329 -6.59 -27.33 12.65
CA ILE A 329 -6.62 -27.65 14.08
C ILE A 329 -7.83 -26.99 14.73
N LEU A 330 -8.60 -27.77 15.49
CA LEU A 330 -9.69 -27.25 16.30
C LEU A 330 -9.14 -26.67 17.60
N LYS A 331 -9.61 -25.47 17.96
CA LYS A 331 -9.14 -24.71 19.13
C LYS A 331 -9.73 -25.17 20.45
N ASP A 332 -10.87 -25.89 20.41
CA ASP A 332 -11.55 -26.39 21.61
C ASP A 332 -10.63 -27.31 22.42
N GLU A 333 -10.72 -27.24 23.75
CA GLU A 333 -9.98 -28.15 24.62
C GLU A 333 -10.64 -29.53 24.65
N PRO A 334 -9.91 -30.63 24.38
CA PRO A 334 -8.49 -30.68 24.03
C PRO A 334 -8.22 -30.29 22.58
N ILE A 335 -7.20 -29.44 22.36
CA ILE A 335 -6.75 -29.02 21.02
C ILE A 335 -6.45 -30.27 20.17
N ARG A 336 -7.10 -30.38 19.01
CA ARG A 336 -7.01 -31.58 18.14
C ARG A 336 -6.82 -31.24 16.67
N ILE A 337 -6.02 -32.05 15.98
CA ILE A 337 -5.83 -31.96 14.53
C ILE A 337 -7.08 -32.57 13.85
N LEU A 338 -7.78 -31.77 13.05
CA LEU A 338 -8.95 -32.20 12.27
C LEU A 338 -8.54 -32.77 10.91
N CYS A 339 -7.60 -32.11 10.26
CA CYS A 339 -7.13 -32.48 8.93
C CYS A 339 -5.62 -32.31 8.85
N LYS A 340 -4.97 -33.24 8.14
CA LYS A 340 -3.55 -33.24 7.82
C LYS A 340 -3.40 -33.67 6.37
N GLU A 341 -2.95 -32.77 5.52
CA GLU A 341 -2.65 -33.02 4.11
C GLU A 341 -1.15 -32.84 3.89
N ILE A 342 -0.47 -33.89 3.42
CA ILE A 342 0.97 -33.87 3.19
C ILE A 342 1.21 -33.71 1.70
N ALA A 343 1.74 -32.56 1.31
CA ALA A 343 2.05 -32.29 -0.08
C ALA A 343 3.41 -32.88 -0.44
N ARG A 344 3.57 -33.34 -1.69
CA ARG A 344 4.88 -33.66 -2.22
C ARG A 344 5.68 -32.37 -2.42
N LYS A 345 6.83 -32.29 -1.76
CA LYS A 345 7.73 -31.12 -1.77
C LYS A 345 9.00 -31.52 -2.51
N ASP A 346 9.11 -31.22 -3.81
CA ASP A 346 10.27 -31.69 -4.61
C ASP A 346 11.58 -30.94 -4.28
N HIS A 347 11.50 -29.83 -3.55
CA HIS A 347 12.65 -29.00 -3.23
C HIS A 347 12.49 -28.27 -1.88
N LYS A 348 13.62 -27.85 -1.31
CA LYS A 348 13.71 -26.95 -0.15
C LYS A 348 14.63 -25.77 -0.44
N PHE A 349 14.45 -24.68 0.32
CA PHE A 349 15.34 -23.53 0.29
C PHE A 349 16.24 -23.54 1.51
N VAL A 350 17.55 -23.37 1.29
CA VAL A 350 18.55 -23.31 2.37
C VAL A 350 19.53 -22.15 2.14
N PRO A 351 20.12 -21.60 3.21
CA PRO A 351 21.22 -20.65 3.07
C PRO A 351 22.48 -21.33 2.51
N HIS A 352 23.18 -20.65 1.61
CA HIS A 352 24.47 -21.04 1.05
C HIS A 352 25.47 -19.88 1.14
N PRO A 353 26.67 -20.06 1.72
CA PRO A 353 27.60 -18.96 2.00
C PRO A 353 27.99 -18.07 0.81
N GLN A 354 27.98 -18.61 -0.41
CA GLN A 354 28.43 -17.89 -1.62
C GLN A 354 27.29 -17.58 -2.60
N GLU A 355 26.18 -18.31 -2.50
CA GLU A 355 25.08 -18.24 -3.48
C GLU A 355 23.80 -17.63 -2.87
N GLY A 356 23.87 -17.15 -1.63
CA GLY A 356 22.72 -16.58 -0.93
C GLY A 356 21.74 -17.67 -0.53
N ILE A 357 20.58 -17.75 -1.19
CA ILE A 357 19.59 -18.79 -0.95
C ILE A 357 19.53 -19.72 -2.15
N VAL A 358 19.80 -21.01 -1.91
CA VAL A 358 19.79 -22.03 -2.95
C VAL A 358 18.57 -22.93 -2.83
N ARG A 359 18.06 -23.36 -3.99
CA ARG A 359 17.03 -24.38 -4.09
C ARG A 359 17.71 -25.74 -4.20
N MET A 360 17.49 -26.59 -3.21
CA MET A 360 17.98 -27.97 -3.20
C MET A 360 16.85 -28.94 -3.48
N GLU A 361 17.09 -29.91 -4.36
CA GLU A 361 16.15 -31.01 -4.57
C GLU A 361 16.09 -31.92 -3.34
N LEU A 362 14.90 -32.38 -3.02
CA LEU A 362 14.66 -33.33 -1.95
C LEU A 362 14.70 -34.75 -2.51
N THR A 363 15.15 -35.70 -1.68
CA THR A 363 15.03 -37.12 -2.01
C THR A 363 13.56 -37.54 -2.12
N GLU A 364 13.24 -38.57 -2.91
CA GLU A 364 11.86 -39.12 -3.02
C GLU A 364 11.22 -39.39 -1.65
N GLU A 365 12.03 -39.86 -0.70
CA GLU A 365 11.61 -40.15 0.66
C GLU A 365 11.31 -38.88 1.47
N GLU A 366 12.18 -37.86 1.43
CA GLU A 366 11.95 -36.59 2.13
C GLU A 366 10.81 -35.77 1.52
N ALA A 367 10.66 -35.82 0.19
CA ALA A 367 9.66 -35.06 -0.54
C ALA A 367 8.23 -35.43 -0.14
N SER A 368 8.01 -36.69 0.23
CA SER A 368 6.70 -37.23 0.61
C SER A 368 6.46 -37.24 2.13
N ARG A 369 7.47 -36.92 2.94
CA ARG A 369 7.36 -36.87 4.40
C ARG A 369 6.79 -35.52 4.89
N PRO A 370 6.12 -35.51 6.05
CA PRO A 370 5.68 -34.27 6.67
C PRO A 370 6.89 -33.47 7.15
N SER A 371 6.92 -32.19 6.81
CA SER A 371 7.92 -31.22 7.27
C SER A 371 7.74 -30.81 8.73
N LEU A 372 6.56 -31.05 9.31
CA LEU A 372 6.19 -30.70 10.67
C LEU A 372 5.57 -31.91 11.38
N THR A 373 6.02 -32.21 12.60
CA THR A 373 5.42 -33.27 13.41
C THR A 373 4.14 -32.79 14.09
N GLU A 374 3.27 -33.72 14.48
CA GLU A 374 2.00 -33.38 15.13
C GLU A 374 2.20 -32.73 16.50
N GLU A 375 3.21 -33.16 17.25
CA GLU A 375 3.57 -32.54 18.54
C GLU A 375 3.96 -31.07 18.35
N LYS A 376 4.75 -30.78 17.31
CA LYS A 376 5.18 -29.41 16.98
C LYS A 376 4.03 -28.56 16.43
N ALA A 377 3.12 -29.15 15.65
CA ALA A 377 1.90 -28.48 15.20
C ALA A 377 1.01 -28.04 16.39
N LEU A 378 0.88 -28.90 17.42
CA LEU A 378 0.14 -28.57 18.65
C LEU A 378 0.89 -27.53 19.50
N GLU A 379 2.22 -27.59 19.57
CA GLU A 379 3.04 -26.57 20.26
C GLU A 379 2.87 -25.18 19.60
N LEU A 380 2.97 -25.12 18.26
CA LEU A 380 2.73 -23.90 17.47
C LEU A 380 1.31 -23.35 17.69
N THR A 381 0.32 -24.23 17.74
CA THR A 381 -1.08 -23.82 17.99
C THR A 381 -1.21 -23.12 19.33
N LYS A 382 -0.60 -23.65 20.40
CA LYS A 382 -0.62 -23.02 21.73
C LYS A 382 0.04 -21.65 21.71
N ILE A 383 1.13 -21.48 20.95
CA ILE A 383 1.80 -20.19 20.76
C ILE A 383 0.86 -19.21 20.05
N ALA A 384 0.25 -19.62 18.93
CA ALA A 384 -0.67 -18.78 18.15
C ALA A 384 -1.88 -18.33 18.96
N LEU A 385 -2.48 -19.21 19.76
CA LEU A 385 -3.61 -18.87 20.64
C LEU A 385 -3.21 -17.89 21.75
N ARG A 386 -2.00 -18.02 22.33
CA ARG A 386 -1.49 -17.03 23.30
C ARG A 386 -1.27 -15.66 22.65
N LEU A 387 -0.78 -15.61 21.41
CA LEU A 387 -0.60 -14.37 20.65
C LEU A 387 -1.95 -13.73 20.31
N GLU A 388 -2.93 -14.51 19.81
CA GLU A 388 -4.29 -14.04 19.53
C GLU A 388 -4.95 -13.47 20.79
N ASN A 389 -4.83 -14.15 21.93
CA ASN A 389 -5.38 -13.68 23.20
C ASN A 389 -4.69 -12.39 23.69
N TYR A 390 -3.38 -12.25 23.49
CA TYR A 390 -2.63 -11.04 23.88
C TYR A 390 -3.04 -9.82 23.03
N TYR A 391 -3.12 -9.99 21.72
CA TYR A 391 -3.46 -8.91 20.79
C TYR A 391 -4.96 -8.68 20.62
N GLY A 392 -5.81 -9.57 21.14
CA GLY A 392 -7.26 -9.51 21.01
C GLY A 392 -7.78 -9.67 19.57
N THR A 393 -6.91 -10.09 18.64
CA THR A 393 -7.21 -10.21 17.21
C THR A 393 -6.51 -11.45 16.64
N PRO A 394 -7.08 -12.12 15.63
CA PRO A 394 -6.40 -13.22 14.95
C PRO A 394 -5.04 -12.79 14.38
N GLN A 395 -4.07 -13.69 14.38
CA GLN A 395 -2.69 -13.41 14.00
C GLN A 395 -2.24 -14.27 12.81
N ASP A 396 -1.38 -13.68 11.97
CA ASP A 396 -0.58 -14.30 10.91
C ASP A 396 0.89 -14.30 11.37
N ILE A 397 1.45 -15.50 11.56
CA ILE A 397 2.73 -15.71 12.23
C ILE A 397 3.65 -16.53 11.34
N GLU A 398 4.83 -15.99 11.03
CA GLU A 398 5.91 -16.69 10.35
C GLU A 398 6.82 -17.33 11.41
N TRP A 399 7.17 -18.60 11.21
CA TRP A 399 7.96 -19.38 12.16
C TRP A 399 8.99 -20.27 11.46
N ALA A 400 10.03 -20.62 12.21
CA ALA A 400 11.01 -21.63 11.84
C ALA A 400 11.30 -22.55 13.02
N ILE A 401 11.68 -23.79 12.71
CA ILE A 401 12.22 -24.76 13.66
C ILE A 401 13.72 -24.89 13.34
N ASP A 402 14.56 -24.56 14.31
CA ASP A 402 16.01 -24.70 14.16
C ASP A 402 16.47 -26.16 14.21
N SER A 403 17.73 -26.41 13.90
CA SER A 403 18.35 -27.75 13.99
C SER A 403 18.35 -28.36 15.40
N LYS A 404 18.06 -27.58 16.45
CA LYS A 404 17.89 -28.03 17.85
C LYS A 404 16.43 -28.38 18.18
N GLY A 405 15.49 -28.21 17.24
CA GLY A 405 14.07 -28.47 17.43
C GLY A 405 13.30 -27.33 18.14
N SER A 406 13.90 -26.16 18.26
CA SER A 406 13.32 -24.97 18.88
C SER A 406 12.45 -24.21 17.90
N ILE A 407 11.23 -23.83 18.32
CA ILE A 407 10.38 -22.91 17.54
C ILE A 407 10.90 -21.48 17.74
N ILE A 408 11.12 -20.79 16.64
CA ILE A 408 11.56 -19.40 16.56
C ILE A 408 10.52 -18.63 15.74
N LEU A 409 10.02 -17.51 16.28
CA LEU A 409 9.09 -16.66 15.55
C LEU A 409 9.86 -15.59 14.78
N LEU A 410 9.52 -15.42 13.51
CA LEU A 410 10.22 -14.55 12.56
C LEU A 410 9.40 -13.31 12.20
N GLN A 411 8.07 -13.40 12.31
CA GLN A 411 7.13 -12.29 12.12
C GLN A 411 5.80 -12.61 12.82
N CYS A 412 5.09 -11.58 13.27
CA CYS A 412 3.72 -11.69 13.76
C CYS A 412 2.95 -10.41 13.43
N ARG A 413 1.77 -10.54 12.84
CA ARG A 413 0.92 -9.40 12.51
C ARG A 413 -0.57 -9.77 12.60
N PRO A 414 -1.48 -8.79 12.73
CA PRO A 414 -2.91 -9.04 12.69
C PRO A 414 -3.34 -9.70 11.36
N LEU A 415 -4.14 -10.74 11.44
CA LEU A 415 -4.76 -11.40 10.30
C LEU A 415 -6.06 -10.69 9.91
N GLN A 416 -6.11 -10.15 8.69
CA GLN A 416 -7.33 -9.60 8.13
C GLN A 416 -8.29 -10.71 7.71
N GLN A 417 -9.40 -10.84 8.43
CA GLN A 417 -10.41 -11.86 8.15
C GLN A 417 -11.25 -11.46 6.92
N VAL A 418 -11.53 -12.42 6.05
CA VAL A 418 -12.65 -12.30 5.10
C VAL A 418 -13.93 -12.36 5.94
N LYS A 419 -14.75 -11.31 5.96
CA LYS A 419 -16.13 -11.45 6.41
C LYS A 419 -16.80 -12.39 5.42
N ALA A 420 -17.05 -13.63 5.81
CA ALA A 420 -18.00 -14.48 5.10
C ALA A 420 -19.33 -13.71 5.13
N ARG A 421 -19.77 -13.20 3.97
CA ARG A 421 -21.18 -12.85 3.84
C ARG A 421 -21.93 -14.17 3.99
N GLU A 422 -22.92 -14.21 4.87
CA GLU A 422 -23.86 -15.31 4.93
C GLU A 422 -24.34 -15.57 3.51
N GLU A 423 -24.33 -16.84 3.11
CA GLU A 423 -24.79 -17.31 1.81
C GLU A 423 -26.29 -16.99 1.68
N GLU A 424 -26.65 -15.74 1.39
CA GLU A 424 -27.89 -15.46 0.68
C GLU A 424 -27.67 -15.94 -0.75
N GLY A 425 -27.79 -17.26 -0.91
CA GLY A 425 -27.83 -17.93 -2.19
C GLY A 425 -29.00 -17.38 -2.99
N ILE A 426 -28.76 -16.31 -3.73
CA ILE A 426 -29.55 -16.03 -4.92
C ILE A 426 -29.12 -17.13 -5.89
N GLU A 427 -29.78 -18.29 -5.84
CA GLU A 427 -29.80 -19.16 -7.01
C GLU A 427 -30.45 -18.35 -8.13
N PRO A 428 -29.71 -17.95 -9.18
CA PRO A 428 -30.33 -17.26 -10.29
C PRO A 428 -31.22 -18.29 -10.99
N LYS A 429 -32.51 -17.95 -11.13
CA LYS A 429 -33.45 -18.68 -12.00
C LYS A 429 -32.77 -18.92 -13.35
N GLU A 430 -32.41 -20.17 -13.63
CA GLU A 430 -31.90 -20.68 -14.92
C GLU A 430 -31.09 -19.67 -15.76
N MET A 431 -29.85 -19.39 -15.38
CA MET A 431 -28.95 -18.63 -16.26
C MET A 431 -28.56 -19.46 -17.48
N ARG A 432 -28.81 -18.90 -18.66
CA ARG A 432 -28.54 -19.53 -19.98
C ARG A 432 -27.08 -19.43 -20.43
N SER A 433 -26.22 -18.71 -19.72
CA SER A 433 -24.82 -18.53 -20.10
C SER A 433 -23.97 -19.76 -19.75
N PRO A 434 -23.20 -20.32 -20.72
CA PRO A 434 -22.33 -21.46 -20.46
C PRO A 434 -21.30 -21.18 -19.36
N ILE A 435 -21.19 -22.11 -18.40
CA ILE A 435 -20.13 -22.10 -17.38
C ILE A 435 -18.84 -22.59 -18.05
N ILE A 436 -17.80 -21.75 -18.04
CA ILE A 436 -16.46 -22.10 -18.50
C ILE A 436 -15.71 -22.83 -17.39
N PHE A 437 -15.80 -22.32 -16.16
CA PHE A 437 -15.18 -22.90 -14.96
C PHE A 437 -16.13 -22.89 -13.77
N LYS A 438 -16.03 -23.91 -12.92
CA LYS A 438 -16.69 -23.99 -11.62
C LYS A 438 -15.70 -24.51 -10.58
N GLY A 439 -15.64 -23.88 -9.41
CA GLY A 439 -14.70 -24.20 -8.34
C GLY A 439 -13.65 -23.11 -8.11
N GLY A 440 -12.54 -23.49 -7.50
CA GLY A 440 -11.52 -22.55 -7.01
C GLY A 440 -11.88 -21.93 -5.66
N MET A 441 -11.17 -20.86 -5.32
CA MET A 441 -11.29 -20.14 -4.06
C MET A 441 -11.63 -18.67 -4.34
N THR A 442 -12.62 -18.16 -3.60
CA THR A 442 -12.96 -16.74 -3.59
C THR A 442 -11.88 -15.97 -2.83
N ALA A 443 -10.99 -15.32 -3.57
CA ALA A 443 -9.96 -14.45 -3.02
C ALA A 443 -10.52 -13.06 -2.68
N SER A 444 -11.45 -12.56 -3.50
CA SER A 444 -12.21 -11.33 -3.28
C SER A 444 -13.65 -11.50 -3.79
N PRO A 445 -14.68 -11.19 -2.99
CA PRO A 445 -16.07 -11.44 -3.34
C PRO A 445 -16.59 -10.48 -4.42
N GLY A 446 -17.78 -10.80 -4.94
CA GLY A 446 -18.50 -10.02 -5.95
C GLY A 446 -18.49 -10.66 -7.33
N ALA A 447 -19.09 -9.96 -8.31
CA ALA A 447 -19.10 -10.38 -9.70
C ALA A 447 -18.86 -9.19 -10.64
N ALA A 448 -18.11 -9.42 -11.71
CA ALA A 448 -17.80 -8.42 -12.72
C ALA A 448 -17.51 -9.08 -14.07
N ALA A 449 -17.67 -8.31 -15.15
CA ALA A 449 -17.43 -8.78 -16.51
C ALA A 449 -16.46 -7.88 -17.26
N GLY A 450 -15.75 -8.46 -18.22
CA GLY A 450 -14.79 -7.76 -19.06
C GLY A 450 -14.11 -8.68 -20.07
N PRO A 451 -13.37 -8.12 -21.03
CA PRO A 451 -12.54 -8.90 -21.94
C PRO A 451 -11.39 -9.55 -21.18
N VAL A 452 -11.10 -10.82 -21.46
CA VAL A 452 -9.93 -11.52 -20.94
C VAL A 452 -8.65 -10.84 -21.41
N PHE A 453 -7.72 -10.60 -20.48
CA PHE A 453 -6.35 -10.22 -20.80
C PHE A 453 -5.36 -11.04 -19.98
N LYS A 454 -4.59 -11.88 -20.65
CA LYS A 454 -3.57 -12.73 -20.03
C LYS A 454 -2.27 -11.97 -19.80
N VAL A 455 -1.80 -11.97 -18.56
CA VAL A 455 -0.52 -11.38 -18.18
C VAL A 455 0.46 -12.50 -17.84
N LYS A 456 1.55 -12.59 -18.61
CA LYS A 456 2.60 -13.61 -18.42
C LYS A 456 3.88 -13.01 -17.87
N LYS A 457 4.19 -11.78 -18.25
CA LYS A 457 5.41 -11.05 -17.88
C LYS A 457 5.12 -9.57 -17.64
N ASN A 458 6.03 -8.90 -16.95
CA ASN A 458 5.87 -7.49 -16.55
C ASN A 458 5.57 -6.53 -17.71
N ILE A 459 6.10 -6.79 -18.92
CA ILE A 459 5.85 -5.93 -20.08
C ILE A 459 4.39 -5.99 -20.57
N ASP A 460 3.67 -7.08 -20.30
CA ASP A 460 2.27 -7.22 -20.70
C ASP A 460 1.38 -6.25 -19.88
N MET A 461 1.83 -5.83 -18.69
CA MET A 461 1.12 -4.87 -17.82
C MET A 461 0.89 -3.52 -18.52
N LEU A 462 1.81 -3.13 -19.40
CA LEU A 462 1.77 -1.84 -20.10
C LEU A 462 0.62 -1.79 -21.12
N GLN A 463 0.19 -2.96 -21.61
CA GLN A 463 -0.88 -3.09 -22.60
C GLN A 463 -2.21 -3.52 -21.98
N PHE A 464 -2.26 -3.70 -20.66
CA PHE A 464 -3.49 -4.09 -19.96
C PHE A 464 -4.57 -3.01 -20.20
N PRO A 465 -5.79 -3.34 -20.65
CA PRO A 465 -6.85 -2.36 -20.89
C PRO A 465 -7.71 -2.10 -19.64
N ASP A 466 -8.34 -0.93 -19.59
CA ASP A 466 -9.32 -0.60 -18.54
C ASP A 466 -10.56 -1.49 -18.66
N GLY A 467 -11.04 -2.01 -17.53
CA GLY A 467 -12.20 -2.90 -17.46
C GLY A 467 -11.94 -4.34 -17.89
N ALA A 468 -10.69 -4.75 -18.12
CA ALA A 468 -10.35 -6.12 -18.50
C ALA A 468 -10.37 -7.10 -17.32
N VAL A 469 -10.59 -8.38 -17.61
CA VAL A 469 -10.41 -9.47 -16.64
C VAL A 469 -8.96 -9.94 -16.68
N LEU A 470 -8.23 -9.73 -15.60
CA LEU A 470 -6.84 -10.14 -15.44
C LEU A 470 -6.75 -11.66 -15.27
N VAL A 471 -6.08 -12.34 -16.19
CA VAL A 471 -5.84 -13.79 -16.11
C VAL A 471 -4.34 -14.07 -15.97
N VAL A 472 -3.94 -14.76 -14.90
CA VAL A 472 -2.54 -15.03 -14.55
C VAL A 472 -2.32 -16.48 -14.11
N ALA A 473 -1.13 -17.01 -14.35
CA ALA A 473 -0.76 -18.34 -13.86
C ALA A 473 -0.57 -18.35 -12.33
N GLN A 474 0.07 -17.32 -11.79
CA GLN A 474 0.34 -17.19 -10.36
C GLN A 474 -0.09 -15.81 -9.86
N ALA A 475 -0.78 -15.77 -8.73
CA ALA A 475 -1.27 -14.57 -8.06
C ALA A 475 -0.13 -13.77 -7.37
N LEU A 476 0.84 -13.31 -8.16
CA LEU A 476 2.02 -12.61 -7.67
C LEU A 476 1.70 -11.16 -7.25
N PRO A 477 2.40 -10.62 -6.24
CA PRO A 477 2.32 -9.20 -5.88
C PRO A 477 2.57 -8.24 -7.04
N ALA A 478 3.37 -8.66 -8.02
CA ALA A 478 3.73 -7.88 -9.20
C ALA A 478 2.51 -7.37 -9.98
N TRP A 479 1.36 -8.06 -9.90
CA TRP A 479 0.14 -7.72 -10.65
C TRP A 479 -0.78 -6.72 -9.95
N ALA A 480 -0.52 -6.38 -8.68
CA ALA A 480 -1.33 -5.43 -7.92
C ALA A 480 -1.59 -4.07 -8.63
N PRO A 481 -0.63 -3.47 -9.37
CA PRO A 481 -0.87 -2.22 -10.10
C PRO A 481 -2.00 -2.29 -11.14
N LEU A 482 -2.37 -3.48 -11.61
CA LEU A 482 -3.43 -3.65 -12.60
C LEU A 482 -4.83 -3.62 -11.97
N LEU A 483 -4.94 -3.81 -10.64
CA LEU A 483 -6.23 -3.94 -9.96
C LEU A 483 -7.07 -2.66 -10.02
N SER A 484 -6.45 -1.47 -10.08
CA SER A 484 -7.21 -0.22 -10.24
C SER A 484 -7.92 -0.12 -11.59
N ARG A 485 -7.53 -0.94 -12.57
CA ARG A 485 -8.03 -0.96 -13.95
C ARG A 485 -8.80 -2.24 -14.26
N ALA A 486 -8.57 -3.31 -13.51
CA ALA A 486 -9.19 -4.61 -13.73
C ALA A 486 -10.67 -4.62 -13.32
N ALA A 487 -11.50 -5.29 -14.13
CA ALA A 487 -12.87 -5.62 -13.74
C ALA A 487 -12.91 -6.80 -12.75
N ALA A 488 -12.08 -7.83 -12.99
CA ALA A 488 -11.96 -9.01 -12.14
C ALA A 488 -10.57 -9.68 -12.30
N VAL A 489 -10.26 -10.64 -11.43
CA VAL A 489 -9.02 -11.44 -11.48
C VAL A 489 -9.33 -12.94 -11.49
N VAL A 490 -8.64 -13.68 -12.35
CA VAL A 490 -8.60 -15.15 -12.37
C VAL A 490 -7.14 -15.61 -12.27
N ALA A 491 -6.82 -16.44 -11.29
CA ALA A 491 -5.48 -17.01 -11.14
C ALA A 491 -5.51 -18.54 -11.04
N GLU A 492 -4.57 -19.22 -11.70
CA GLU A 492 -4.44 -20.67 -11.57
C GLU A 492 -3.92 -21.08 -10.20
N HIS A 493 -2.92 -20.36 -9.69
CA HIS A 493 -2.29 -20.62 -8.40
C HIS A 493 -2.30 -19.37 -7.52
N GLY A 494 -2.61 -19.54 -6.23
CA GLY A 494 -2.61 -18.46 -5.24
C GLY A 494 -3.48 -18.77 -4.04
N GLY A 495 -3.10 -18.27 -2.86
CA GLY A 495 -3.89 -18.41 -1.63
C GLY A 495 -4.82 -17.23 -1.38
N ILE A 496 -5.90 -17.44 -0.63
CA ILE A 496 -6.83 -16.39 -0.19
C ILE A 496 -6.20 -15.35 0.75
N THR A 497 -5.09 -15.69 1.40
CA THR A 497 -4.27 -14.78 2.20
C THR A 497 -3.12 -14.16 1.44
N GLY A 498 -2.89 -14.59 0.19
CA GLY A 498 -1.81 -14.06 -0.63
C GLY A 498 -1.99 -12.56 -0.87
N HIS A 499 -0.89 -11.85 -1.10
CA HIS A 499 -0.92 -10.40 -1.23
C HIS A 499 -1.94 -9.91 -2.26
N LEU A 500 -1.95 -10.52 -3.46
CA LEU A 500 -2.87 -10.11 -4.52
C LEU A 500 -4.34 -10.29 -4.11
N ALA A 501 -4.68 -11.30 -3.29
CA ALA A 501 -6.04 -11.48 -2.76
C ALA A 501 -6.42 -10.36 -1.79
N THR A 502 -5.51 -9.97 -0.90
CA THR A 502 -5.72 -8.86 0.04
C THR A 502 -5.90 -7.54 -0.71
N VAL A 503 -5.03 -7.25 -1.70
CA VAL A 503 -5.17 -6.03 -2.51
C VAL A 503 -6.45 -6.07 -3.37
N ALA A 504 -6.83 -7.22 -3.93
CA ALA A 504 -8.09 -7.32 -4.68
C ALA A 504 -9.32 -6.99 -3.81
N ARG A 505 -9.35 -7.46 -2.56
CA ARG A 505 -10.40 -7.12 -1.58
C ARG A 505 -10.41 -5.64 -1.25
N GLU A 506 -9.24 -5.07 -1.04
CA GLU A 506 -9.04 -3.65 -0.78
C GLU A 506 -9.55 -2.73 -1.91
N PHE A 507 -9.41 -3.16 -3.17
CA PHE A 507 -9.90 -2.45 -4.36
C PHE A 507 -11.34 -2.83 -4.73
N GLY A 508 -11.96 -3.76 -4.00
CA GLY A 508 -13.28 -4.30 -4.33
C GLY A 508 -13.35 -4.91 -5.73
N VAL A 509 -12.26 -5.55 -6.17
CA VAL A 509 -12.17 -6.26 -7.45
C VAL A 509 -12.45 -7.73 -7.19
N PRO A 510 -13.50 -8.33 -7.78
CA PRO A 510 -13.78 -9.76 -7.67
C PRO A 510 -12.60 -10.61 -8.13
N ALA A 511 -12.24 -11.64 -7.35
CA ALA A 511 -11.07 -12.47 -7.63
C ALA A 511 -11.31 -13.95 -7.31
N LEU A 512 -11.03 -14.81 -8.29
CA LEU A 512 -11.04 -16.27 -8.16
C LEU A 512 -9.64 -16.85 -8.39
N PHE A 513 -9.11 -17.51 -7.37
CA PHE A 513 -7.81 -18.20 -7.42
C PHE A 513 -8.01 -19.72 -7.40
N GLY A 514 -6.97 -20.49 -7.76
CA GLY A 514 -7.09 -21.95 -7.80
C GLY A 514 -7.90 -22.45 -9.00
N ILE A 515 -7.99 -21.68 -10.08
CA ILE A 515 -8.69 -22.09 -11.31
C ILE A 515 -7.67 -22.76 -12.24
N THR A 516 -7.45 -24.05 -12.05
CA THR A 516 -6.47 -24.83 -12.83
C THR A 516 -6.73 -24.72 -14.34
N ASN A 517 -5.66 -24.54 -15.13
CA ASN A 517 -5.68 -24.39 -16.60
C ASN A 517 -6.42 -23.16 -17.15
N ALA A 518 -6.68 -22.14 -16.33
CA ALA A 518 -7.29 -20.88 -16.79
C ALA A 518 -6.51 -20.21 -17.94
N MET A 519 -5.17 -20.28 -17.93
CA MET A 519 -4.33 -19.63 -18.94
C MET A 519 -4.48 -20.26 -20.34
N GLU A 520 -4.81 -21.55 -20.38
CA GLU A 520 -5.03 -22.33 -21.59
C GLU A 520 -6.47 -22.21 -22.09
N MET A 521 -7.46 -22.34 -21.20
CA MET A 521 -8.87 -22.37 -21.57
C MET A 521 -9.46 -20.99 -21.88
N LEU A 522 -8.98 -19.93 -21.22
CA LEU A 522 -9.43 -18.55 -21.49
C LEU A 522 -8.61 -17.94 -22.64
N LYS A 523 -9.30 -17.41 -23.64
CA LYS A 523 -8.69 -16.75 -24.80
C LYS A 523 -8.70 -15.25 -24.61
N ASP A 524 -7.61 -14.58 -25.00
CA ASP A 524 -7.54 -13.11 -24.93
C ASP A 524 -8.69 -12.48 -25.73
N GLN A 525 -9.20 -11.36 -25.21
CA GLN A 525 -10.34 -10.59 -25.73
C GLN A 525 -11.72 -11.26 -25.63
N ASP A 526 -11.82 -12.52 -25.18
CA ASP A 526 -13.12 -13.12 -24.93
C ASP A 526 -13.83 -12.39 -23.78
N MET A 527 -15.09 -12.00 -24.00
CA MET A 527 -15.91 -11.42 -22.94
C MET A 527 -16.35 -12.52 -21.97
N ILE A 528 -16.05 -12.34 -20.68
CA ILE A 528 -16.44 -13.28 -19.61
C ILE A 528 -17.02 -12.55 -18.41
N THR A 529 -17.77 -13.27 -17.59
CA THR A 529 -18.21 -12.83 -16.26
C THR A 529 -17.55 -13.70 -15.21
N VAL A 530 -16.85 -13.07 -14.26
CA VAL A 530 -16.29 -13.72 -13.08
C VAL A 530 -17.27 -13.53 -11.94
N ASP A 531 -17.84 -14.61 -11.44
CA ASP A 531 -18.74 -14.63 -10.30
C ASP A 531 -18.00 -15.28 -9.13
N ALA A 532 -17.31 -14.44 -8.36
CA ALA A 532 -16.46 -14.88 -7.28
C ALA A 532 -17.26 -15.36 -6.07
N ASP A 533 -18.48 -14.84 -5.88
CA ASP A 533 -19.40 -15.28 -4.83
C ASP A 533 -19.82 -16.74 -5.03
N ASN A 534 -20.11 -17.14 -6.28
CA ASN A 534 -20.54 -18.50 -6.60
C ASN A 534 -19.42 -19.39 -7.18
N ARG A 535 -18.17 -18.91 -7.16
CA ARG A 535 -16.98 -19.65 -7.63
C ARG A 535 -17.14 -20.21 -9.03
N ARG A 536 -17.48 -19.34 -9.98
CA ARG A 536 -17.64 -19.72 -11.40
C ARG A 536 -17.21 -18.61 -12.35
N VAL A 537 -16.82 -19.03 -13.56
CA VAL A 537 -16.55 -18.15 -14.70
C VAL A 537 -17.53 -18.50 -15.80
N LEU A 538 -18.25 -17.49 -16.31
CA LEU A 538 -19.31 -17.62 -17.30
C LEU A 538 -18.86 -16.99 -18.62
N LYS A 539 -19.33 -17.56 -19.74
CA LYS A 539 -19.13 -16.97 -21.05
C LYS A 539 -20.05 -15.76 -21.25
N GLY A 540 -19.49 -14.67 -21.77
CA GLY A 540 -20.21 -13.42 -22.03
C GLY A 540 -20.39 -12.54 -20.78
N MET A 541 -21.07 -11.41 -20.97
CA MET A 541 -21.46 -10.50 -19.89
C MET A 541 -22.83 -10.90 -19.35
N VAL A 542 -22.94 -11.15 -18.04
CA VAL A 542 -24.19 -11.51 -17.36
C VAL A 542 -24.56 -10.38 -16.42
N GLU A 543 -25.41 -9.46 -16.90
CA GLU A 543 -25.76 -8.22 -16.20
C GLU A 543 -26.44 -8.46 -14.86
N GLU A 544 -27.20 -9.55 -14.71
CA GLU A 544 -27.94 -9.87 -13.49
C GLU A 544 -27.05 -10.17 -12.29
N LEU A 545 -25.81 -10.62 -12.53
CA LEU A 545 -24.82 -10.87 -11.47
C LEU A 545 -24.04 -9.60 -11.13
N ILE A 546 -23.95 -8.67 -12.09
CA ILE A 546 -23.21 -7.43 -11.93
C ILE A 546 -24.11 -6.44 -11.17
N LYS A 547 -24.06 -6.50 -9.84
CA LYS A 547 -24.70 -5.48 -9.01
C LYS A 547 -24.14 -4.11 -9.40
N PRO A 548 -24.97 -3.04 -9.51
CA PRO A 548 -24.45 -1.69 -9.71
C PRO A 548 -23.44 -1.42 -8.60
N ARG A 549 -22.19 -1.16 -9.00
CA ARG A 549 -21.09 -0.92 -8.09
C ARG A 549 -21.55 0.23 -7.18
N GLU A 550 -21.71 -0.02 -5.88
CA GLU A 550 -21.74 1.10 -4.93
C GLU A 550 -20.49 1.92 -5.25
N PRO A 551 -20.59 3.25 -5.42
CA PRO A 551 -19.41 4.06 -5.68
C PRO A 551 -18.42 3.70 -4.58
N LEU A 552 -17.26 3.16 -5.00
CA LEU A 552 -16.19 2.81 -4.08
C LEU A 552 -16.02 4.01 -3.15
N SER A 553 -16.10 3.78 -1.83
CA SER A 553 -15.68 4.79 -0.86
C SER A 553 -14.34 5.32 -1.35
N ASN A 554 -14.19 6.64 -1.43
CA ASN A 554 -13.02 7.25 -2.06
C ASN A 554 -11.76 6.59 -1.49
N ILE A 555 -10.98 5.95 -2.37
CA ILE A 555 -9.85 5.07 -1.99
C ILE A 555 -8.77 5.84 -1.22
N MET A 556 -8.74 7.17 -1.40
CA MET A 556 -7.88 8.11 -0.71
C MET A 556 -8.50 8.70 0.56
N GLU A 557 -9.77 8.45 0.85
CA GLU A 557 -10.44 9.00 2.05
C GLU A 557 -9.72 8.57 3.32
N GLY A 558 -9.48 9.51 4.23
CA GLY A 558 -8.65 9.32 5.41
C GLY A 558 -7.13 9.38 5.17
N SER A 559 -6.65 9.48 3.92
CA SER A 559 -5.24 9.75 3.64
C SER A 559 -4.86 11.21 3.96
N HIS A 560 -3.59 11.46 4.26
CA HIS A 560 -3.10 12.81 4.54
C HIS A 560 -3.30 13.75 3.34
N ILE A 561 -3.08 13.28 2.10
CA ILE A 561 -3.25 14.11 0.90
C ILE A 561 -4.73 14.50 0.73
N TYR A 562 -5.64 13.55 0.94
CA TYR A 562 -7.07 13.81 0.88
C TYR A 562 -7.51 14.79 1.96
N GLU A 563 -7.09 14.59 3.21
CA GLU A 563 -7.44 15.48 4.32
C GLU A 563 -6.84 16.88 4.13
N CYS A 564 -5.63 17.02 3.60
CA CYS A 564 -5.09 18.33 3.19
C CYS A 564 -5.99 19.03 2.18
N LEU A 565 -6.40 18.33 1.11
CA LEU A 565 -7.27 18.90 0.10
C LEU A 565 -8.64 19.27 0.69
N LYS A 566 -9.25 18.35 1.45
CA LYS A 566 -10.55 18.53 2.09
C LYS A 566 -10.55 19.73 3.03
N ASN A 567 -9.53 19.85 3.87
CA ASN A 567 -9.40 20.97 4.80
C ASN A 567 -9.14 22.30 4.06
N ALA A 568 -8.29 22.30 3.01
CA ALA A 568 -8.09 23.49 2.19
C ALA A 568 -9.37 23.90 1.43
N ALA A 569 -10.11 22.91 0.91
CA ALA A 569 -11.33 23.12 0.13
C ALA A 569 -12.43 23.83 0.92
N GLN A 570 -12.51 23.64 2.25
CA GLN A 570 -13.44 24.38 3.12
C GLN A 570 -13.26 25.90 3.05
N PHE A 571 -12.06 26.38 2.71
CA PHE A 571 -11.75 27.80 2.54
C PHE A 571 -11.79 28.26 1.08
N ILE A 572 -12.07 27.35 0.13
CA ILE A 572 -12.03 27.62 -1.30
C ILE A 572 -13.43 27.51 -1.92
N ILE A 573 -14.09 26.37 -1.73
CA ILE A 573 -15.24 25.91 -2.53
C ILE A 573 -16.60 26.41 -2.00
N PRO A 574 -16.89 26.38 -0.68
CA PRO A 574 -18.23 26.74 -0.20
C PRO A 574 -18.62 28.17 -0.58
N LEU A 575 -19.83 28.34 -1.10
CA LEU A 575 -20.44 29.65 -1.36
C LEU A 575 -21.37 30.02 -0.21
N ASN A 576 -21.00 31.05 0.56
CA ASN A 576 -21.75 31.54 1.71
C ASN A 576 -22.44 32.89 1.41
N LEU A 577 -21.90 33.70 0.51
CA LEU A 577 -22.52 34.95 0.05
C LEU A 577 -23.57 34.67 -1.04
N LEU A 578 -24.79 34.30 -0.64
CA LEU A 578 -25.86 33.90 -1.56
C LEU A 578 -26.73 35.08 -2.05
N ASP A 579 -27.04 36.02 -1.17
CA ASP A 579 -27.95 37.13 -1.44
C ASP A 579 -27.18 38.46 -1.63
N PRO A 580 -27.15 39.03 -2.85
CA PRO A 580 -26.51 40.32 -3.16
C PRO A 580 -27.08 41.53 -2.43
N ASP A 581 -28.34 41.45 -2.00
CA ASP A 581 -29.08 42.56 -1.37
C ASP A 581 -28.96 42.54 0.16
N ALA A 582 -28.43 41.45 0.73
CA ALA A 582 -28.23 41.30 2.16
C ALA A 582 -27.11 42.26 2.67
N PRO A 583 -27.26 42.84 3.88
CA PRO A 583 -26.20 43.63 4.53
C PRO A 583 -24.86 42.89 4.68
N GLU A 584 -24.93 41.56 4.76
CA GLU A 584 -23.80 40.66 4.86
C GLU A 584 -23.05 40.48 3.52
N PHE A 585 -23.58 40.95 2.40
CA PHE A 585 -22.90 40.93 1.10
C PHE A 585 -21.80 42.01 1.05
N SER A 586 -20.74 41.82 1.84
CA SER A 586 -19.61 42.73 1.94
C SER A 586 -18.28 42.00 2.12
N PRO A 587 -17.13 42.64 1.80
CA PRO A 587 -15.81 42.01 1.88
C PRO A 587 -15.47 41.41 3.25
N LYS A 588 -16.06 41.96 4.33
CA LYS A 588 -15.82 41.48 5.71
C LYS A 588 -16.35 40.06 5.92
N TYR A 589 -17.42 39.68 5.23
CA TYR A 589 -18.10 38.41 5.44
C TYR A 589 -17.68 37.33 4.45
N CYS A 590 -16.83 37.63 3.47
CA CYS A 590 -16.27 36.59 2.59
C CYS A 590 -15.48 35.59 3.44
N ARG A 591 -15.90 34.32 3.52
CA ARG A 591 -15.22 33.27 4.30
C ARG A 591 -14.33 32.41 3.43
N THR A 592 -14.64 32.34 2.13
CA THR A 592 -13.94 31.50 1.16
C THR A 592 -13.45 32.31 -0.04
N PHE A 593 -12.61 31.67 -0.87
CA PHE A 593 -12.31 32.21 -2.20
C PHE A 593 -13.53 32.28 -3.11
N HIS A 594 -14.48 31.35 -3.03
CA HIS A 594 -15.74 31.44 -3.77
C HIS A 594 -16.56 32.68 -3.38
N ASP A 595 -16.61 33.03 -2.09
CA ASP A 595 -17.26 34.24 -1.63
C ASP A 595 -16.63 35.52 -2.21
N ILE A 596 -15.30 35.59 -2.26
CA ILE A 596 -14.58 36.72 -2.86
C ILE A 596 -14.89 36.79 -4.37
N THR A 597 -14.81 35.66 -5.06
CA THR A 597 -15.11 35.55 -6.49
C THR A 597 -16.54 36.02 -6.79
N ARG A 598 -17.54 35.55 -6.03
CA ARG A 598 -18.94 35.95 -6.16
C ARG A 598 -19.15 37.43 -5.90
N PHE A 599 -18.58 37.95 -4.80
CA PHE A 599 -18.69 39.37 -4.45
C PHE A 599 -18.12 40.27 -5.57
N CYS A 600 -16.92 39.96 -6.05
CA CYS A 600 -16.28 40.74 -7.09
C CYS A 600 -17.01 40.66 -8.42
N HIS A 601 -17.53 39.50 -8.81
CA HIS A 601 -18.34 39.35 -10.02
C HIS A 601 -19.62 40.21 -9.97
N GLU A 602 -20.27 40.29 -8.81
CA GLU A 602 -21.51 41.06 -8.63
C GLU A 602 -21.26 42.58 -8.56
N LYS A 603 -20.07 43.02 -8.13
CA LYS A 603 -19.73 44.45 -7.96
C LYS A 603 -18.91 45.05 -9.11
N ALA A 604 -18.42 44.22 -10.03
CA ALA A 604 -17.74 44.62 -11.27
C ALA A 604 -18.75 45.05 -12.33
#